data_AF-A0A957L572-F1
#
_entry.id   AF-A0A957L572-F1
#
_cell.length_a   1.000
_cell.length_b   1.000
_cell.length_c   1.000
_cell.angle_alpha   90.00
_cell.angle_beta   90.00
_cell.angle_gamma   90.00
#
_symmetry.space_group_name_H-M   'P 1'
#
loop_
_entity.id
_entity.type
_entity.pdbx_description
1 polymer ?
#
loop_
_entity_poly.entity_id
_entity_poly.type
_entity_poly.pdbx_seq_one_letter_code
_entity_poly.pdbx_strand_id
1 'polypeptide(L)'
;MFQNTTLDTISLSALATAVNSEQKEIQLPAFQRDAVWNDERVELLWDSILRGFPIGALLFARSHPELSVRNQTLARGVFARVSQATQSTRFVIIDGQQRSNAISLGLTAWKERPTTARLWVDLGTPNNLKPYQEHQPFFVCSWHNPWGRGVTAARQREALGLLEMA
;
A
#
# COMPACT_ATOMS: atom_id res chain seq x y z
N MET A 1 10.90 -24.93 -21.31
CA MET A 1 11.85 -24.20 -20.42
C MET A 1 11.28 -22.79 -20.28
N PHE A 2 10.69 -22.43 -19.14
CA PHE A 2 10.01 -21.15 -18.99
C PHE A 2 11.05 -20.02 -18.88
N GLN A 3 11.38 -19.40 -20.00
CA GLN A 3 12.15 -18.16 -20.02
C GLN A 3 11.18 -16.99 -19.91
N ASN A 4 10.99 -16.51 -18.69
CA ASN A 4 10.50 -15.15 -18.49
C ASN A 4 11.54 -14.45 -17.60
N THR A 5 12.53 -13.84 -18.24
CA THR A 5 13.78 -13.34 -17.63
C THR A 5 13.91 -11.81 -17.73
N THR A 6 12.84 -11.07 -18.02
CA THR A 6 12.87 -9.60 -17.97
C THR A 6 12.51 -9.12 -16.59
N LEU A 7 13.54 -8.80 -15.80
CA LEU A 7 13.40 -7.98 -14.60
C LEU A 7 13.26 -6.53 -15.06
N ASP A 8 12.02 -6.04 -15.11
CA ASP A 8 11.74 -4.63 -15.36
C ASP A 8 11.69 -3.87 -14.03
N THR A 9 12.27 -2.67 -14.02
CA THR A 9 12.20 -1.77 -12.87
C THR A 9 10.99 -0.84 -12.99
N ILE A 10 10.22 -0.74 -11.91
CA ILE A 10 9.13 0.24 -11.78
C ILE A 10 9.40 1.11 -10.55
N SER A 11 9.23 2.43 -10.69
CA SER A 11 9.29 3.33 -9.53
C SER A 11 8.14 3.06 -8.57
N LEU A 12 8.36 3.21 -7.27
CA LEU A 12 7.31 3.02 -6.25
C LEU A 12 6.09 3.93 -6.48
N SER A 13 6.31 5.16 -6.98
CA SER A 13 5.22 6.09 -7.32
C SER A 13 4.36 5.56 -8.47
N ALA A 14 4.99 5.12 -9.57
CA ALA A 14 4.26 4.50 -10.68
C ALA A 14 3.48 3.26 -10.24
N LEU A 15 4.07 2.42 -9.37
CA LEU A 15 3.35 1.28 -8.79
C LEU A 15 2.12 1.74 -7.99
N ALA A 16 2.29 2.72 -7.11
CA ALA A 16 1.20 3.26 -6.30
C ALA A 16 0.06 3.84 -7.15
N THR A 17 0.39 4.59 -8.20
CA THR A 17 -0.58 5.11 -9.16
C THR A 17 -1.31 3.99 -9.89
N ALA A 18 -0.60 2.98 -10.38
CA ALA A 18 -1.18 1.87 -11.12
C ALA A 18 -2.11 0.99 -10.27
N VAL A 19 -1.76 0.78 -8.98
CA VAL A 19 -2.59 0.04 -8.01
C VAL A 19 -3.88 0.81 -7.67
N ASN A 20 -3.79 2.13 -7.50
CA ASN A 20 -4.95 2.98 -7.15
C ASN A 20 -5.67 3.59 -8.36
N SER A 21 -5.30 3.20 -9.57
CA SER A 21 -5.87 3.73 -10.81
C SER A 21 -7.35 3.35 -10.96
N GLU A 22 -8.20 4.34 -11.22
CA GLU A 22 -9.61 4.12 -11.54
C GLU A 22 -9.78 3.30 -12.83
N GLN A 23 -8.79 3.35 -13.72
CA GLN A 23 -8.75 2.57 -14.94
C GLN A 23 -8.36 1.09 -14.72
N LYS A 24 -8.08 0.67 -13.47
CA LYS A 24 -7.71 -0.70 -13.10
C LYS A 24 -6.52 -1.24 -13.90
N GLU A 25 -5.45 -0.45 -14.01
CA GLU A 25 -4.24 -0.85 -14.72
C GLU A 25 -3.64 -2.15 -14.17
N ILE A 26 -3.67 -2.29 -12.84
CA ILE A 26 -3.35 -3.52 -12.11
C ILE A 26 -4.64 -4.08 -11.50
N GLN A 27 -5.00 -5.30 -11.89
CA GLN A 27 -6.11 -6.03 -11.30
C GLN A 27 -5.65 -6.94 -10.18
N LEU A 28 -6.46 -7.00 -9.13
CA LEU A 28 -6.35 -8.00 -8.08
C LEU A 28 -7.02 -9.31 -8.51
N PRO A 29 -6.40 -10.49 -8.27
CA PRO A 29 -7.03 -11.78 -8.55
C PRO A 29 -8.34 -11.96 -7.78
N ALA A 30 -9.31 -12.62 -8.40
CA ALA A 30 -10.57 -12.94 -7.74
C ALA A 30 -10.42 -13.85 -6.50
N PHE A 31 -9.41 -14.73 -6.51
CA PHE A 31 -9.13 -15.65 -5.41
C PHE A 31 -8.21 -15.04 -4.33
N GLN A 32 -8.04 -13.71 -4.32
CA GLN A 32 -7.18 -13.05 -3.34
C GLN A 32 -7.61 -13.37 -1.90
N ARG A 33 -6.60 -13.46 -1.02
CA ARG A 33 -6.86 -13.48 0.42
C ARG A 33 -7.23 -12.09 0.89
N ASP A 34 -7.98 -12.04 1.99
CA ASP A 34 -8.26 -10.78 2.68
C ASP A 34 -6.98 -10.04 3.07
N ALA A 35 -7.10 -8.73 3.27
CA ALA A 35 -6.01 -7.91 3.77
C ALA A 35 -5.64 -8.32 5.21
N VAL A 36 -4.54 -9.05 5.36
CA VAL A 36 -4.07 -9.58 6.65
C VAL A 36 -2.91 -8.79 7.26
N TRP A 37 -2.41 -7.77 6.56
CA TRP A 37 -1.36 -6.90 7.11
C TRP A 37 -1.96 -5.90 8.08
N ASN A 38 -1.41 -5.87 9.29
CA ASN A 38 -1.66 -4.83 10.27
C ASN A 38 -0.76 -3.61 9.99
N ASP A 39 -1.06 -2.50 10.68
CA ASP A 39 -0.31 -1.25 10.63
C ASP A 39 1.20 -1.45 10.82
N GLU A 40 1.59 -2.32 11.76
CA GLU A 40 2.99 -2.64 12.03
C GLU A 40 3.76 -3.20 10.83
N ARG A 41 3.15 -4.12 10.06
CA ARG A 41 3.81 -4.68 8.87
C ARG A 41 3.97 -3.64 7.77
N VAL A 42 3.01 -2.73 7.65
CA VAL A 42 3.09 -1.61 6.70
C VAL A 42 4.23 -0.68 7.08
N GLU A 43 4.32 -0.29 8.36
CA GLU A 43 5.38 0.57 8.88
C GLU A 43 6.77 -0.06 8.74
N LEU A 44 6.90 -1.35 9.05
CA LEU A 44 8.16 -2.11 8.87
C LEU A 44 8.59 -2.21 7.41
N LEU A 45 7.64 -2.37 6.48
CA LEU A 45 7.94 -2.34 5.05
C LEU A 45 8.54 -0.99 4.65
N TRP A 46 7.94 0.10 5.11
CA TRP A 46 8.40 1.45 4.80
C TRP A 46 9.74 1.79 5.44
N ASP A 47 9.98 1.32 6.67
CA ASP A 47 11.28 1.38 7.32
C ASP A 47 12.34 0.63 6.48
N SER A 48 12.01 -0.56 5.99
CA SER A 48 12.91 -1.33 5.12
C SER A 48 13.21 -0.61 3.80
N ILE A 49 12.19 -0.01 3.16
CA ILE A 49 12.34 0.75 1.92
C ILE A 49 13.28 1.95 2.13
N LEU A 50 13.06 2.77 3.16
CA LEU A 50 13.90 3.95 3.39
C LEU A 50 15.33 3.61 3.77
N ARG A 51 15.55 2.49 4.47
CA ARG A 51 16.89 2.01 4.82
C ARG A 51 17.61 1.33 3.64
N GLY A 52 16.94 1.15 2.51
CA GLY A 52 17.49 0.45 1.35
C GLY A 52 17.59 -1.06 1.52
N PHE A 53 16.87 -1.65 2.48
CA PHE A 53 16.80 -3.10 2.62
C PHE A 53 15.98 -3.72 1.48
N PRO A 54 16.37 -4.90 0.98
CA PRO A 54 15.64 -5.57 -0.08
C PRO A 54 14.27 -6.01 0.41
N ILE A 55 13.21 -5.51 -0.25
CA ILE A 55 11.82 -5.88 0.07
C ILE A 55 11.31 -7.09 -0.73
N GLY A 56 12.19 -7.74 -1.51
CA GLY A 56 11.87 -8.82 -2.44
C GLY A 56 11.24 -8.34 -3.76
N ALA A 57 11.06 -9.26 -4.72
CA ALA A 57 10.43 -8.96 -6.01
C ALA A 57 8.89 -8.92 -5.89
N LEU A 58 8.23 -8.19 -6.79
CA LEU A 58 6.78 -8.22 -7.01
C LEU A 58 6.50 -8.96 -8.33
N LEU A 59 5.49 -9.82 -8.37
CA LEU A 59 5.18 -10.62 -9.56
C LEU A 59 3.88 -10.16 -10.19
N PHE A 60 3.94 -9.80 -11.46
CA PHE A 60 2.81 -9.39 -12.26
C PHE A 60 2.70 -10.26 -13.51
N ALA A 61 1.49 -10.73 -13.81
CA ALA A 61 1.17 -11.34 -15.08
C ALA A 61 0.61 -10.28 -16.02
N ARG A 62 1.06 -10.25 -17.27
CA ARG A 62 0.44 -9.41 -18.29
C ARG A 62 -1.01 -9.87 -18.50
N SER A 63 -1.93 -8.92 -18.42
CA SER A 63 -3.35 -9.22 -18.56
C SER A 63 -3.68 -9.49 -20.02
N HIS A 64 -4.29 -10.65 -20.29
CA HIS A 64 -4.97 -10.93 -21.55
C HIS A 64 -6.46 -10.66 -21.39
N PRO A 65 -7.17 -10.25 -22.46
CA PRO A 65 -8.61 -9.95 -22.40
C PRO A 65 -9.40 -11.08 -21.70
N GLU A 66 -9.12 -12.33 -22.04
CA GLU A 66 -9.77 -13.50 -21.45
C GLU A 66 -9.50 -13.66 -19.94
N LEU A 67 -8.25 -13.45 -19.50
CA LEU A 67 -7.89 -13.52 -18.08
C LEU A 67 -8.55 -12.40 -17.28
N SER A 68 -8.63 -11.21 -17.85
CA SER A 68 -9.29 -10.07 -17.21
C SER A 68 -10.80 -10.27 -17.05
N VAL A 69 -11.47 -10.82 -18.07
CA VAL A 69 -12.90 -11.16 -18.00
C VAL A 69 -13.13 -12.24 -16.95
N ARG A 70 -12.34 -13.32 -16.99
CA ARG A 70 -12.45 -14.43 -16.03
C ARG A 70 -12.23 -13.97 -14.59
N ASN A 71 -11.22 -13.14 -14.33
CA ASN A 71 -10.99 -12.57 -13.00
C ASN A 71 -12.17 -11.70 -12.55
N GLN A 72 -12.78 -10.90 -13.43
CA GLN A 72 -13.95 -10.10 -13.06
C GLN A 72 -15.17 -10.95 -12.76
N THR A 73 -15.44 -12.00 -13.56
CA THR A 73 -16.55 -12.93 -13.35
C THR A 73 -16.40 -13.69 -12.03
N LEU A 74 -15.19 -14.15 -11.70
CA LEU A 74 -14.93 -14.83 -10.44
C LEU A 74 -15.03 -13.88 -9.24
N ALA A 75 -14.55 -12.63 -9.36
CA ALA A 75 -14.56 -11.67 -8.26
C ALA A 75 -15.96 -11.13 -7.93
N ARG A 76 -16.87 -11.06 -8.92
CA ARG A 76 -18.21 -10.44 -8.76
C ARG A 76 -19.37 -11.44 -8.82
N GLY A 77 -19.08 -12.73 -8.98
CA GLY A 77 -20.08 -13.78 -9.16
C GLY A 77 -20.71 -13.81 -10.56
N VAL A 78 -21.41 -14.92 -10.86
CA VAL A 78 -21.95 -15.28 -12.20
C VAL A 78 -22.92 -14.23 -12.78
N PHE A 79 -23.49 -13.34 -11.96
CA PHE A 79 -24.49 -12.35 -12.36
C PHE A 79 -23.97 -10.95 -12.63
N ALA A 80 -22.67 -10.69 -12.49
CA ALA A 80 -22.12 -9.39 -12.84
C ALA A 80 -22.02 -9.27 -14.36
N ARG A 81 -22.86 -8.42 -14.96
CA ARG A 81 -22.69 -7.92 -16.34
C ARG A 81 -21.20 -7.64 -16.53
N VAL A 82 -20.56 -8.41 -17.41
CA VAL A 82 -19.16 -8.20 -17.82
C VAL A 82 -19.13 -6.79 -18.38
N SER A 83 -18.80 -5.84 -17.50
CA SER A 83 -18.49 -4.48 -17.90
C SER A 83 -17.28 -4.66 -18.76
N GLN A 84 -17.44 -4.45 -20.08
CA GLN A 84 -16.44 -4.72 -21.10
C GLN A 84 -15.05 -4.59 -20.49
N ALA A 85 -14.28 -5.69 -20.50
CA ALA A 85 -12.91 -5.69 -19.99
C ALA A 85 -12.25 -4.40 -20.44
N THR A 86 -12.05 -3.47 -19.51
CA THR A 86 -11.53 -2.17 -19.89
C THR A 86 -10.18 -2.45 -20.50
N GLN A 87 -10.00 -2.11 -21.78
CA GLN A 87 -8.75 -2.32 -22.52
C GLN A 87 -7.54 -1.69 -21.82
N SER A 88 -7.77 -0.91 -20.75
CA SER A 88 -6.80 -0.34 -19.83
C SER A 88 -6.19 -1.31 -18.82
N THR A 89 -6.74 -2.52 -18.59
CA THR A 89 -6.10 -3.46 -17.66
C THR A 89 -4.84 -4.05 -18.29
N ARG A 90 -3.68 -3.72 -17.74
CA ARG A 90 -2.38 -4.14 -18.28
C ARG A 90 -1.81 -5.34 -17.54
N PHE A 91 -2.05 -5.44 -16.24
CA PHE A 91 -1.44 -6.46 -15.38
C PHE A 91 -2.41 -7.04 -14.36
N VAL A 92 -2.14 -8.27 -13.93
CA VAL A 92 -2.75 -8.93 -12.78
C VAL A 92 -1.64 -9.21 -11.78
N ILE A 93 -1.83 -8.81 -10.52
CA ILE A 93 -0.84 -9.11 -9.47
C ILE A 93 -0.89 -10.60 -9.12
N ILE A 94 0.26 -11.26 -9.08
CA ILE A 94 0.39 -12.70 -8.75
C ILE A 94 0.97 -12.87 -7.36
N ASP A 95 1.98 -12.08 -7.01
CA ASP A 95 2.57 -12.03 -5.67
C ASP A 95 2.87 -10.59 -5.26
N GLY A 96 2.93 -10.35 -3.94
CA GLY A 96 3.29 -9.04 -3.39
C GLY A 96 2.11 -8.08 -3.30
N GLN A 97 0.87 -8.59 -3.30
CA GLN A 97 -0.34 -7.78 -3.16
C GLN A 97 -0.32 -6.89 -1.90
N GLN A 98 -0.03 -7.48 -0.74
CA GLN A 98 -0.01 -6.72 0.52
C GLN A 98 1.09 -5.64 0.51
N ARG A 99 2.26 -5.96 -0.04
CA ARG A 99 3.36 -5.00 -0.23
C ARG A 99 2.95 -3.87 -1.18
N SER A 100 2.30 -4.19 -2.29
CA SER A 100 1.84 -3.21 -3.27
C SER A 100 0.79 -2.27 -2.68
N ASN A 101 -0.14 -2.81 -1.87
CA ASN A 101 -1.12 -2.00 -1.14
C ASN A 101 -0.46 -1.11 -0.07
N ALA A 102 0.50 -1.64 0.69
CA ALA A 102 1.25 -0.88 1.69
C ALA A 102 2.06 0.26 1.05
N ILE A 103 2.70 0.00 -0.09
CA ILE A 103 3.42 1.02 -0.88
C ILE A 103 2.43 2.05 -1.44
N SER A 104 1.26 1.63 -1.91
CA SER A 104 0.28 2.56 -2.44
C SER A 104 -0.28 3.48 -1.34
N LEU A 105 -0.43 2.99 -0.11
CA LEU A 105 -0.86 3.77 1.05
C LEU A 105 0.07 4.96 1.35
N GLY A 106 1.39 4.76 1.27
CA GLY A 106 2.38 5.79 1.59
C GLY A 106 2.64 6.81 0.48
N LEU A 107 2.23 6.53 -0.76
CA LEU A 107 2.51 7.40 -1.92
C LEU A 107 1.26 8.02 -2.55
N THR A 108 0.07 7.65 -2.09
CA THR A 108 -1.17 8.21 -2.63
C THR A 108 -1.42 9.59 -2.07
N ALA A 109 -1.64 10.54 -2.96
CA ALA A 109 -1.96 11.92 -2.61
C ALA A 109 -3.12 12.00 -1.59
N TRP A 110 -3.08 13.07 -0.79
CA TRP A 110 -4.18 13.37 0.11
C TRP A 110 -5.47 13.55 -0.68
N LYS A 111 -6.52 12.84 -0.24
CA LYS A 111 -7.89 12.94 -0.70
C LYS A 111 -8.71 13.10 0.56
N GLU A 112 -9.62 14.07 0.61
CA GLU A 112 -10.48 14.41 1.75
C GLU A 112 -11.52 13.32 2.10
N ARG A 113 -11.29 12.07 1.69
CA ARG A 113 -12.20 10.96 1.98
C ARG A 113 -11.91 10.43 3.40
N PRO A 114 -12.90 10.45 4.31
CA PRO A 114 -12.71 10.13 5.73
C PRO A 114 -12.36 8.66 6.00
N THR A 115 -12.44 7.78 5.01
CA THR A 115 -12.29 6.32 5.18
C THR A 115 -10.90 5.77 4.86
N THR A 116 -9.93 6.60 4.48
CA THR A 116 -8.63 6.10 4.01
C THR A 116 -7.58 6.23 5.12
N ALA A 117 -6.96 5.11 5.49
CA ALA A 117 -5.76 5.12 6.32
C ALA A 117 -4.60 5.85 5.60
N ARG A 118 -3.60 6.30 6.33
CA ARG A 118 -2.49 7.11 5.84
C ARG A 118 -1.22 6.72 6.56
N LEU A 119 -0.11 6.72 5.84
CA LEU A 119 1.21 6.59 6.45
C LEU A 119 1.78 7.99 6.73
N TRP A 120 2.10 8.25 7.99
CA TRP A 120 2.84 9.43 8.43
C TRP A 120 4.28 9.05 8.71
N VAL A 121 5.17 10.02 8.49
CA VAL A 121 6.57 9.93 8.89
C VAL A 121 6.87 11.03 9.91
N ASP A 122 7.33 10.64 11.09
CA ASP A 122 7.82 11.57 12.10
C ASP A 122 9.25 11.99 11.72
N LEU A 123 9.38 13.26 11.34
CA LEU A 123 10.66 13.89 11.02
C LEU A 123 11.35 14.49 12.26
N GLY A 124 10.68 14.48 13.42
CA GLY A 124 11.24 14.92 14.68
C GLY A 124 12.24 13.90 15.19
N THR A 125 13.53 14.15 15.03
CA THR A 125 14.57 13.39 15.75
C THR A 125 14.54 13.75 17.23
N PRO A 126 14.34 12.79 18.16
CA PRO A 126 14.72 13.03 19.53
C PRO A 126 16.24 12.98 19.57
N ASN A 127 16.88 14.09 19.92
CA ASN A 127 18.35 14.26 19.99
C ASN A 127 19.10 13.21 20.85
N ASN A 128 18.39 12.31 21.55
CA ASN A 128 18.94 11.38 22.54
C ASN A 128 18.55 9.90 22.34
N LEU A 129 17.90 9.50 21.24
CA LEU A 129 17.64 8.07 21.00
C LEU A 129 18.88 7.39 20.42
N LYS A 130 19.25 6.24 20.99
CA LYS A 130 20.28 5.39 20.41
C LYS A 130 19.82 4.98 19.00
N PRO A 131 20.69 5.04 17.97
CA PRO A 131 20.31 4.85 16.57
C PRO A 131 19.68 3.49 16.23
N TYR A 132 19.66 2.54 17.16
CA TYR A 132 19.15 1.18 16.98
C TYR A 132 17.95 0.84 17.88
N GLN A 133 17.53 1.73 18.77
CA GLN A 133 16.42 1.46 19.69
C GLN A 133 15.15 2.21 19.26
N GLU A 134 14.18 1.44 18.78
CA GLU A 134 12.73 1.63 19.01
C GLU A 134 12.02 2.81 18.35
N HIS A 135 12.69 3.72 17.64
CA HIS A 135 11.96 4.69 16.82
C HIS A 135 11.60 4.08 15.46
N GLN A 136 10.38 3.59 15.33
CA GLN A 136 9.77 3.46 14.00
C GLN A 136 9.23 4.84 13.63
N PRO A 137 9.81 5.53 12.64
CA PRO A 137 9.36 6.87 12.27
C PRO A 137 8.02 6.82 11.54
N PHE A 138 7.51 5.63 11.23
CA PHE A 138 6.32 5.43 10.43
C PHE A 138 5.12 5.12 11.31
N PHE A 139 4.00 5.76 10.99
CA PHE A 139 2.74 5.57 11.70
C PHE A 139 1.61 5.45 10.70
N VAL A 140 0.90 4.32 10.70
CA VAL A 140 -0.36 4.22 9.97
C VAL A 140 -1.47 4.83 10.81
N CYS A 141 -2.02 5.95 10.35
CA CYS A 141 -3.10 6.66 10.99
C CYS A 141 -4.39 6.51 10.19
N SER A 142 -5.53 6.49 10.88
CA SER A 142 -6.86 6.50 10.27
C SER A 142 -7.77 7.45 11.03
N TRP A 143 -8.98 7.69 10.51
CA TRP A 143 -9.99 8.46 11.23
C TRP A 143 -10.27 7.93 12.65
N HIS A 144 -10.27 6.60 12.83
CA HIS A 144 -10.55 5.95 14.11
C HIS A 144 -9.31 5.87 15.02
N ASN A 145 -8.12 5.97 14.44
CA ASN A 145 -6.86 6.00 15.16
C ASN A 145 -5.92 7.07 14.55
N PRO A 146 -6.11 8.35 14.90
CA PRO A 146 -5.39 9.45 14.25
C PRO A 146 -3.91 9.51 14.60
N TRP A 147 -3.50 8.83 15.68
CA TRP A 147 -2.12 8.83 16.18
C TRP A 147 -1.31 7.61 15.72
N GLY A 148 -1.96 6.62 15.09
CA GLY A 148 -1.33 5.35 14.79
C GLY A 148 -1.05 4.52 16.04
N ARG A 149 -0.28 3.44 15.90
CA ARG A 149 -0.03 2.52 17.02
C ARG A 149 1.08 3.04 17.94
N GLY A 150 1.05 2.59 19.20
CA GLY A 150 2.20 2.73 20.11
C GLY A 150 2.49 4.16 20.60
N VAL A 151 1.66 5.15 20.26
CA VAL A 151 1.81 6.52 20.78
C VAL A 151 1.29 6.59 22.21
N THR A 152 2.16 6.99 23.14
CA THR A 152 1.79 7.14 24.55
C THR A 152 0.83 8.32 24.73
N ALA A 153 -0.03 8.25 25.75
CA ALA A 153 -0.95 9.34 26.10
C ALA A 153 -0.23 10.66 26.44
N ALA A 154 1.06 10.61 26.79
CA ALA A 154 1.89 11.80 26.96
C ALA A 154 2.20 12.46 25.61
N ARG A 155 2.68 11.69 24.62
CA ARG A 155 2.98 12.19 23.26
C ARG A 155 1.71 12.67 22.54
N GLN A 156 0.57 12.00 22.75
CA GLN A 156 -0.72 12.46 22.21
C GLN A 156 -1.10 13.84 22.75
N ARG A 157 -0.95 14.06 24.06
CA ARG A 157 -1.26 15.36 24.69
C ARG A 157 -0.31 16.46 24.23
N GLU A 158 0.98 16.14 24.10
CA GLU A 158 1.97 17.06 23.54
C GLU A 158 1.60 17.49 22.11
N ALA A 159 1.29 16.52 21.25
CA ALA A 159 0.92 16.81 19.87
C ALA A 159 -0.40 17.59 19.73
N LEU A 160 -1.40 17.29 20.58
CA LEU A 160 -2.64 18.08 20.66
C LEU A 160 -2.36 19.53 21.08
N GLY A 161 -1.49 19.74 22.08
CA GLY A 161 -1.10 21.08 22.50
C GLY A 161 -0.41 21.88 21.39
N LEU A 162 0.38 21.23 20.54
CA LEU A 162 1.00 21.90 19.38
C LEU A 162 -0.02 22.32 18.31
N LEU A 163 -1.08 21.54 18.11
CA LEU A 163 -2.14 21.84 17.15
C LEU A 163 -3.08 22.95 17.63
N GLU A 164 -3.33 23.05 18.93
CA GLU A 164 -4.16 24.12 19.51
C GLU A 164 -3.45 25.49 19.53
N MET A 165 -2.12 25.51 19.39
CA MET A 165 -1.31 26.74 19.31
C MET A 165 -1.03 27.21 17.87
N ALA A 166 -1.44 26.44 16.85
CA ALA A 166 -1.22 26.72 15.43
C ALA A 166 -2.48 27.28 14.75
#